data_AF-M5G6W5-F1
#
_entry.id   AF-M5G6W5-F1
#
_cell.length_a   1.000
_cell.length_b   1.000
_cell.length_c   1.000
_cell.angle_alpha   90.00
_cell.angle_beta   90.00
_cell.angle_gamma   90.00
#
_symmetry.space_group_name_H-M   'P 1'
#
loop_
_entity.id
_entity.type
_entity.pdbx_description
1 polymer ?
#
loop_
_entity_poly.entity_id
_entity_poly.type
_entity_poly.pdbx_seq_one_letter_code
_entity_poly.pdbx_strand_id
1 'polypeptide(L)'
;MLIPLSLHSQLAELLIHPVALSGRLTHLLFYSPSILHHLATNFLVLPPPYTDASKFWALFTGAAHRGEGMNPREVSIQEGLVESRVRKRTLIQRALEGWKEGKEGVEACDWRDLEGMKLLLADLDPGVPQTSGTDPTQGLSFNLSLTPAQEQARGAVPLPYTHAGQPEEGTGGGQAGILYEPDEGDDVDEEDPDEDLDI
;
A
#
# COMPACT_ATOMS: atom_id res chain seq x y z
N MET A 1 22.40 -15.84 -21.62
CA MET A 1 21.68 -14.69 -21.03
C MET A 1 22.74 -13.66 -20.66
N LEU A 2 22.78 -12.54 -21.37
CA LEU A 2 23.68 -11.42 -21.06
C LEU A 2 22.88 -10.45 -20.16
N ILE A 3 23.46 -10.05 -19.03
CA ILE A 3 22.82 -9.15 -18.07
C ILE A 3 23.57 -7.82 -18.15
N PRO A 4 23.00 -6.78 -18.76
CA PRO A 4 23.52 -5.44 -18.67
C PRO A 4 23.13 -4.87 -17.30
N LEU A 5 24.10 -4.29 -16.61
CA LEU A 5 23.87 -3.55 -15.37
C LEU A 5 24.06 -2.07 -15.68
N SER A 6 23.28 -1.21 -15.02
CA SER A 6 23.48 0.24 -15.11
C SER A 6 24.87 0.60 -14.59
N LEU A 7 25.56 1.57 -15.22
CA LEU A 7 26.83 2.07 -14.69
C LEU A 7 26.70 2.70 -13.29
N HIS A 8 25.50 3.15 -12.94
CA HIS A 8 25.17 3.70 -11.62
C HIS A 8 24.69 2.62 -10.64
N SER A 9 24.64 1.35 -11.08
CA SER A 9 24.27 0.24 -10.22
C SER A 9 25.40 -0.04 -9.22
N GLN A 10 25.04 -0.22 -7.96
CA GLN A 10 25.96 -0.71 -6.93
C GLN A 10 26.51 -2.13 -7.27
N LEU A 11 25.92 -2.80 -8.26
CA LEU A 11 26.32 -4.11 -8.77
C LEU A 11 27.41 -4.03 -9.82
N ALA A 12 27.48 -2.93 -10.59
CA ALA A 12 28.52 -2.73 -11.59
C ALA A 12 29.91 -2.70 -10.92
N GLU A 13 30.03 -1.99 -9.78
CA GLU A 13 31.26 -1.96 -8.99
C GLU A 13 31.69 -3.36 -8.52
N LEU A 14 30.74 -4.25 -8.22
CA LEU A 14 31.03 -5.60 -7.72
C LEU A 14 31.45 -6.58 -8.81
N LEU A 15 31.11 -6.33 -10.08
CA LEU A 15 31.43 -7.21 -11.21
C LEU A 15 32.65 -6.75 -12.02
N ILE A 16 33.00 -5.46 -11.98
CA ILE A 16 34.07 -4.88 -12.81
C ILE A 16 35.47 -5.05 -12.17
N HIS A 17 35.57 -5.33 -10.86
CA HIS A 17 36.87 -5.50 -10.21
C HIS A 17 37.53 -6.86 -10.49
N PRO A 18 38.72 -6.90 -11.12
CA PRO A 18 39.43 -8.14 -11.41
C PRO A 18 40.29 -8.58 -10.20
N VAL A 19 40.20 -9.87 -9.89
CA VAL A 19 41.21 -10.66 -9.15
C VAL A 19 41.52 -10.20 -7.72
N ALA A 20 40.51 -10.29 -6.86
CA ALA A 20 40.64 -11.06 -5.64
C ALA A 20 39.29 -11.72 -5.42
N LEU A 21 39.25 -13.00 -5.04
CA LEU A 21 38.01 -13.63 -4.54
C LEU A 21 37.57 -12.83 -3.31
N SER A 22 36.78 -11.78 -3.55
CA SER A 22 36.07 -11.07 -2.52
C SER A 22 35.17 -12.11 -1.86
N GLY A 23 35.34 -12.33 -0.55
CA GLY A 23 34.50 -13.26 0.23
C GLY A 23 33.04 -12.83 0.35
N ARG A 24 32.55 -12.00 -0.57
CA ARG A 24 31.19 -11.48 -0.66
C ARG A 24 30.47 -12.22 -1.80
N LEU A 25 29.78 -13.28 -1.44
CA LEU A 25 28.88 -13.99 -2.34
C LEU A 25 27.77 -13.03 -2.77
N THR A 26 27.63 -12.82 -4.08
CA THR A 26 26.56 -12.01 -4.68
C THR A 26 25.58 -12.94 -5.37
N HIS A 27 24.31 -12.88 -4.96
CA HIS A 27 23.24 -13.61 -5.63
C HIS A 27 22.40 -12.65 -6.47
N LEU A 28 22.12 -13.03 -7.71
CA LEU A 28 21.17 -12.34 -8.58
C LEU A 28 19.95 -13.25 -8.76
N LEU A 29 18.77 -12.73 -8.45
CA LEU A 29 17.49 -13.43 -8.53
C LEU A 29 16.58 -12.67 -9.48
N PHE A 30 15.92 -13.39 -10.38
CA PHE A 30 15.08 -12.81 -11.41
C PHE A 30 13.62 -13.03 -11.07
N TYR A 31 12.82 -11.97 -11.19
CA TYR A 31 11.41 -11.97 -10.85
C TYR A 31 10.58 -11.35 -11.98
N SER A 32 9.33 -11.82 -12.11
CA SER A 32 8.34 -11.19 -12.98
C SER A 32 7.90 -9.84 -12.39
N PRO A 33 7.67 -8.79 -13.19
CA PRO A 33 7.14 -7.51 -12.70
C PRO A 33 5.79 -7.65 -11.98
N SER A 34 5.03 -8.70 -12.31
CA SER A 34 3.72 -9.01 -11.73
C SER A 34 3.76 -9.17 -10.20
N ILE A 35 4.91 -9.54 -9.62
CA ILE A 35 5.04 -9.64 -8.16
C ILE A 35 4.89 -8.28 -7.48
N LEU A 36 5.46 -7.22 -8.06
CA LEU A 36 5.34 -5.87 -7.50
C LEU A 36 3.92 -5.36 -7.66
N HIS A 37 3.25 -5.68 -8.78
CA HIS A 37 1.84 -5.38 -8.96
C HIS A 37 0.99 -6.07 -7.88
N HIS A 38 1.25 -7.35 -7.62
CA HIS A 38 0.53 -8.09 -6.58
C HIS A 38 0.74 -7.48 -5.18
N LEU A 39 1.98 -7.11 -4.85
CA LEU A 39 2.31 -6.46 -3.58
C LEU A 39 1.66 -5.09 -3.44
N ALA A 40 1.66 -4.29 -4.49
CA ALA A 40 1.06 -2.97 -4.49
C ALA A 40 -0.47 -3.05 -4.36
N THR A 41 -1.14 -3.92 -5.12
CA THR A 41 -2.61 -4.01 -5.09
C THR A 41 -3.14 -4.65 -3.80
N ASN A 42 -2.51 -5.72 -3.30
CA ASN A 42 -3.08 -6.50 -2.19
C ASN A 42 -2.52 -6.11 -0.82
N PHE A 43 -1.31 -5.57 -0.79
CA PHE A 43 -0.62 -5.25 0.47
C PHE A 43 -0.25 -3.77 0.58
N LEU A 44 -0.56 -2.94 -0.44
CA LEU A 44 -0.21 -1.52 -0.49
C LEU A 44 1.28 -1.29 -0.22
N VAL A 45 2.12 -2.20 -0.71
CA VAL A 45 3.56 -2.23 -0.45
C VAL A 45 4.32 -2.06 -1.76
N LEU A 46 5.20 -1.07 -1.78
CA LEU A 46 6.08 -0.78 -2.90
C LEU A 46 7.56 -0.81 -2.45
N PRO A 47 8.50 -1.01 -3.39
CA PRO A 47 9.91 -0.89 -3.06
C PRO A 47 10.26 0.48 -2.46
N PRO A 48 11.30 0.58 -1.62
CA PRO A 48 11.78 1.85 -1.10
C PRO A 48 11.99 2.91 -2.21
N PRO A 49 11.68 4.19 -1.97
CA PRO A 49 11.40 4.81 -0.67
C PRO A 49 9.92 4.82 -0.22
N TYR A 50 9.00 4.23 -0.99
CA TYR A 50 7.56 4.33 -0.73
C TYR A 50 7.09 3.56 0.51
N THR A 51 7.75 2.45 0.82
CA THR A 51 7.49 1.64 2.01
C THR A 51 8.82 1.38 2.73
N ASP A 52 8.76 1.19 4.05
CA ASP A 52 9.91 0.76 4.82
C ASP A 52 10.57 -0.48 4.21
N ALA A 53 11.91 -0.48 4.17
CA ALA A 53 12.67 -1.53 3.53
C ALA A 53 12.46 -2.90 4.22
N SER A 54 12.37 -2.94 5.54
CA SER A 54 12.20 -4.18 6.30
C SER A 54 10.84 -4.80 5.99
N LYS A 55 9.78 -3.98 6.01
CA LYS A 55 8.41 -4.40 5.65
C LYS A 55 8.33 -4.88 4.20
N PHE A 56 8.90 -4.12 3.27
CA PHE A 56 8.95 -4.50 1.85
C PHE A 56 9.66 -5.85 1.66
N TRP A 57 10.86 -6.02 2.19
CA TRP A 57 11.65 -7.24 1.97
C TRP A 57 11.04 -8.48 2.63
N ALA A 58 10.36 -8.32 3.77
CA ALA A 58 9.64 -9.42 4.42
C ALA A 58 8.51 -9.96 3.53
N LEU A 59 7.67 -9.08 3.00
CA LEU A 59 6.56 -9.44 2.12
C LEU A 59 7.05 -9.91 0.75
N PHE A 60 7.99 -9.19 0.14
CA PHE A 60 8.56 -9.53 -1.16
C PHE A 60 9.20 -10.91 -1.16
N THR A 61 10.00 -11.23 -0.13
CA THR A 61 10.65 -12.55 -0.05
C THR A 61 9.60 -13.66 0.05
N GLY A 62 8.55 -13.48 0.86
CA GLY A 62 7.47 -14.46 0.98
C GLY A 62 6.71 -14.67 -0.32
N ALA A 63 6.25 -13.59 -0.94
CA ALA A 63 5.52 -13.62 -2.20
C ALA A 63 6.34 -14.25 -3.34
N ALA A 64 7.62 -13.92 -3.40
CA ALA A 64 8.56 -14.44 -4.41
C ALA A 64 8.75 -15.96 -4.31
N HIS A 65 8.87 -16.51 -3.10
CA HIS A 65 9.02 -17.96 -2.93
C HIS A 65 7.73 -18.72 -3.24
N ARG A 66 6.57 -18.09 -3.00
CA ARG A 66 5.26 -18.70 -3.27
C ARG A 66 4.80 -18.56 -4.72
N GLY A 67 5.52 -17.78 -5.53
CA GLY A 67 5.11 -17.47 -6.90
C GLY A 67 3.83 -16.63 -6.96
N GLU A 68 3.57 -15.83 -5.92
CA GLU A 68 2.38 -14.98 -5.87
C GLU A 68 2.44 -13.89 -6.94
N GLY A 69 1.30 -13.63 -7.58
CA GLY A 69 1.22 -12.71 -8.72
C GLY A 69 1.78 -13.27 -10.03
N MET A 70 2.39 -14.46 -10.04
CA MET A 70 2.79 -15.12 -11.28
C MET A 70 1.56 -15.73 -11.94
N ASN A 71 0.99 -15.03 -12.91
CA ASN A 71 0.01 -15.64 -13.79
C ASN A 71 0.73 -16.68 -14.68
N PRO A 72 0.24 -17.92 -14.80
CA PRO A 72 0.73 -18.88 -15.79
C PRO A 72 0.23 -18.45 -17.18
N ARG A 73 0.76 -17.33 -17.67
CA ARG A 73 0.72 -16.95 -19.08
C ARG A 73 2.13 -17.08 -19.61
N GLU A 74 2.24 -17.62 -20.81
CA GLU A 74 3.46 -17.60 -21.61
C GLU A 74 3.73 -16.13 -21.99
N VAL A 75 4.41 -15.42 -21.09
CA VAL A 75 4.81 -14.03 -21.30
C VAL A 75 6.21 -14.10 -21.91
N SER A 76 6.35 -13.62 -23.15
CA SER A 76 7.67 -13.27 -23.67
C SER A 76 8.28 -12.27 -22.68
N ILE A 77 9.32 -12.68 -21.96
CA ILE A 77 9.91 -11.86 -20.91
C ILE A 77 10.73 -10.75 -21.56
N GLN A 78 10.04 -9.71 -22.02
CA GLN A 78 10.63 -8.49 -22.58
C GLN A 78 11.06 -7.54 -21.48
N GLU A 79 10.61 -7.75 -20.24
CA GLU A 79 11.04 -6.98 -19.08
C GLU A 79 10.92 -7.80 -17.80
N GLY A 80 11.68 -7.42 -16.77
CA GLY A 80 11.70 -8.12 -15.51
C GLY A 80 12.42 -7.38 -14.40
N LEU A 81 12.46 -8.01 -13.23
CA LEU A 81 13.11 -7.49 -12.04
C LEU A 81 14.34 -8.34 -11.70
N VAL A 82 15.37 -7.69 -11.18
CA VAL A 82 16.56 -8.32 -10.61
C VAL A 82 16.70 -7.90 -9.16
N GLU A 83 16.60 -8.86 -8.24
CA GLU A 83 17.07 -8.67 -6.87
C GLU A 83 18.55 -9.04 -6.81
N SER A 84 19.35 -8.15 -6.27
CA SER A 84 20.72 -8.42 -5.91
C SER A 84 20.86 -8.58 -4.41
N ARG A 85 21.57 -9.62 -3.98
CA ARG A 85 21.90 -9.87 -2.56
C ARG A 85 23.40 -9.92 -2.40
N VAL A 86 23.96 -8.97 -1.65
CA VAL A 86 25.39 -8.87 -1.40
C VAL A 86 25.66 -9.11 0.08
N ARG A 87 26.35 -10.21 0.40
CA ARG A 87 26.75 -10.49 1.78
C ARG A 87 27.97 -9.65 2.17
N LYS A 88 27.83 -8.77 3.15
CA LYS A 88 28.93 -7.97 3.74
C LYS A 88 29.11 -8.34 5.22
N ARG A 89 30.15 -9.12 5.56
CA ARG A 89 30.55 -9.57 6.93
C ARG A 89 29.39 -10.14 7.78
N THR A 90 28.48 -9.30 8.26
CA THR A 90 27.32 -9.63 9.10
C THR A 90 25.97 -9.23 8.50
N LEU A 91 25.94 -8.41 7.44
CA LEU A 91 24.71 -7.87 6.84
C LEU A 91 24.53 -8.37 5.40
N ILE A 92 23.29 -8.65 5.01
CA ILE A 92 22.91 -8.88 3.62
C ILE A 92 22.32 -7.57 3.08
N GLN A 93 23.01 -6.94 2.14
CA GLN A 93 22.46 -5.81 1.40
C GLN A 93 21.61 -6.33 0.25
N ARG A 94 20.44 -5.74 0.08
CA ARG A 94 19.50 -6.07 -1.00
C ARG A 94 19.20 -4.83 -1.82
N ALA A 95 19.16 -4.98 -3.13
CA ALA A 95 18.67 -3.95 -4.04
C ALA A 95 17.82 -4.58 -5.14
N LEU A 96 16.82 -3.83 -5.62
CA LEU A 96 15.92 -4.24 -6.68
C LEU A 96 16.09 -3.30 -7.87
N GLU A 97 16.36 -3.88 -9.04
CA GLU A 97 16.52 -3.15 -10.30
C GLU A 97 15.61 -3.74 -11.36
N GLY A 98 15.26 -2.95 -12.37
CA GLY A 98 14.51 -3.39 -13.55
C GLY A 98 15.43 -3.73 -14.71
N TRP A 99 14.98 -4.59 -15.60
CA TRP A 99 15.60 -4.80 -16.91
C TRP A 99 14.53 -4.89 -17.99
N LYS A 100 14.86 -4.47 -19.21
CA LYS A 100 13.97 -4.55 -20.37
C LYS A 100 14.75 -4.87 -21.64
N GLU A 101 14.09 -5.48 -22.61
CA GLU A 101 14.63 -5.76 -23.94
C GLU A 101 14.38 -4.54 -24.84
N GLY A 102 15.45 -3.83 -25.17
CA GLY A 102 15.48 -2.68 -26.06
C GLY A 102 15.90 -3.05 -27.49
N LYS A 103 16.02 -2.02 -28.34
CA LYS A 103 16.40 -2.18 -29.75
C LYS A 103 17.85 -2.63 -29.94
N GLU A 104 18.72 -2.30 -28.99
CA GLU A 104 20.15 -2.63 -29.00
C GLU A 104 20.51 -3.82 -28.10
N GLY A 105 19.50 -4.50 -27.53
CA GLY A 105 19.65 -5.63 -26.63
C GLY A 105 18.96 -5.38 -25.28
N VAL A 106 19.33 -6.16 -24.27
CA VAL A 106 18.81 -5.96 -22.90
C VAL A 106 19.40 -4.66 -22.34
N GLU A 107 18.62 -3.92 -21.56
CA GLU A 107 19.01 -2.68 -20.90
C GLU A 107 18.58 -2.72 -19.43
N ALA A 108 19.47 -2.31 -18.52
CA ALA A 108 19.10 -2.08 -17.13
C ALA A 108 18.31 -0.76 -17.00
N CYS A 109 17.29 -0.76 -16.15
CA CYS A 109 16.48 0.42 -15.88
C CYS A 109 16.05 0.46 -14.41
N ASP A 110 15.50 1.58 -13.96
CA ASP A 110 14.81 1.61 -12.68
C ASP A 110 13.57 0.70 -12.78
N TRP A 111 13.22 0.02 -11.69
CA TRP A 111 12.00 -0.81 -11.67
C TRP A 111 10.74 0.03 -11.93
N ARG A 112 10.79 1.35 -11.68
CA ARG A 112 9.71 2.30 -11.99
C ARG A 112 9.52 2.51 -13.49
N ASP A 113 10.55 2.27 -14.30
CA ASP A 113 10.51 2.44 -15.76
C ASP A 113 9.96 1.21 -16.49
N LEU A 114 9.65 0.14 -15.76
CA LEU A 114 8.98 -1.04 -16.30
C LEU A 114 7.56 -0.70 -16.71
N GLU A 115 7.13 -1.17 -17.86
CA GLU A 115 5.83 -0.80 -18.44
C GLU A 115 4.68 -1.23 -17.54
N GLY A 116 4.77 -2.44 -16.97
CA GLY A 116 3.80 -2.92 -15.98
C GLY A 116 3.74 -2.08 -14.70
N MET A 117 4.81 -1.36 -14.36
CA MET A 117 4.88 -0.53 -13.14
C MET A 117 4.45 0.91 -13.39
N LYS A 118 4.72 1.48 -14.57
CA LYS A 118 4.31 2.85 -14.91
C LYS A 118 2.81 3.06 -14.79
N LEU A 119 2.02 2.09 -15.29
CA LEU A 119 0.56 2.16 -15.21
C LEU A 119 0.10 2.22 -13.75
N LEU A 120 0.68 1.36 -12.91
CA LEU A 120 0.34 1.30 -11.49
C LEU A 120 0.79 2.56 -10.73
N LEU A 121 1.96 3.09 -11.05
CA LEU A 121 2.46 4.31 -10.41
C LEU A 121 1.69 5.56 -10.84
N ALA A 122 1.19 5.59 -12.08
CA ALA A 122 0.32 6.65 -12.56
C ALA A 122 -1.03 6.67 -11.83
N ASP A 123 -1.58 5.50 -11.50
CA ASP A 123 -2.81 5.39 -10.68
C ASP A 123 -2.60 5.84 -9.23
N LEU A 124 -1.35 5.81 -8.74
CA LEU A 124 -0.98 6.22 -7.38
C LEU A 124 -0.65 7.70 -7.26
N ASP A 125 -0.47 8.44 -8.36
CA ASP A 125 -0.20 9.87 -8.33
C ASP A 125 -1.52 10.66 -8.21
N PRO A 126 -1.80 11.35 -7.09
CA PRO A 126 -3.01 12.17 -6.92
C PRO A 126 -3.03 13.40 -7.84
N GLY A 127 -1.95 13.70 -8.58
CA GLY A 127 -1.83 14.85 -9.48
C GLY A 127 -2.22 14.59 -10.94
N VAL A 128 -2.42 13.33 -11.35
CA VAL A 128 -2.98 13.03 -12.66
C VAL A 128 -4.50 13.16 -12.54
N PRO A 129 -5.17 13.99 -13.36
CA PRO A 129 -6.62 13.95 -13.42
C PRO A 129 -7.00 12.54 -13.90
N GLN A 130 -7.34 11.67 -12.94
CA GLN A 130 -8.23 10.54 -13.13
C GLN A 130 -9.29 11.03 -14.10
N THR A 131 -9.37 10.38 -15.26
CA THR A 131 -10.30 10.81 -16.30
C THR A 131 -11.66 11.00 -15.64
N SER A 132 -12.19 12.22 -15.75
CA SER A 132 -13.48 12.63 -15.22
C SER A 132 -14.54 11.64 -15.70
N GLY A 133 -14.87 10.66 -14.86
CA GLY A 133 -15.53 9.46 -15.32
C GLY A 133 -16.20 8.76 -14.16
N THR A 134 -17.35 9.31 -13.78
CA THR A 134 -18.32 8.74 -12.85
C THR A 134 -17.87 8.71 -11.39
N ASP A 135 -18.59 9.46 -10.57
CA ASP A 135 -18.66 9.26 -9.12
C ASP A 135 -18.75 7.74 -8.83
N PRO A 136 -17.91 7.17 -7.93
CA PRO A 136 -17.85 5.73 -7.70
C PRO A 136 -19.16 5.15 -7.16
N THR A 137 -20.10 6.00 -6.75
CA THR A 137 -21.46 5.60 -6.36
C THR A 137 -22.41 5.47 -7.56
N GLN A 138 -21.96 5.81 -8.78
CA GLN A 138 -22.73 5.71 -10.01
C GLN A 138 -22.80 4.25 -10.47
N GLY A 139 -24.03 3.71 -10.61
CA GLY A 139 -24.29 2.32 -10.98
C GLY A 139 -24.71 1.40 -9.83
N LEU A 140 -24.82 1.94 -8.61
CA LEU A 140 -25.46 1.23 -7.50
C LEU A 140 -26.98 1.14 -7.76
N SER A 141 -27.58 0.02 -7.33
CA SER A 141 -29.05 -0.14 -7.35
C SER A 141 -29.77 0.73 -6.31
N PHE A 142 -29.02 1.45 -5.49
CA PHE A 142 -29.49 2.33 -4.44
C PHE A 142 -28.61 3.59 -4.39
N ASN A 143 -29.18 4.71 -3.96
CA ASN A 143 -28.45 5.97 -3.86
C ASN A 143 -27.77 6.07 -2.48
N LEU A 144 -26.47 6.35 -2.46
CA LEU A 144 -25.70 6.62 -1.23
C LEU A 144 -25.80 8.08 -0.78
N SER A 145 -26.23 8.97 -1.66
CA SER A 145 -26.43 10.39 -1.37
C SER A 145 -27.91 10.69 -1.08
N LEU A 146 -28.15 11.61 -0.15
CA LEU A 146 -29.49 12.14 0.08
C LEU A 146 -29.80 13.23 -0.95
N THR A 147 -30.99 13.18 -1.54
CA THR A 147 -31.52 14.34 -2.27
C THR A 147 -31.87 15.46 -1.28
N PRO A 148 -31.87 16.73 -1.71
CA PRO A 148 -32.26 17.84 -0.84
C PRO A 148 -33.64 17.67 -0.20
N ALA A 149 -34.58 17.02 -0.91
CA ALA A 149 -35.91 16.70 -0.39
C ALA A 149 -35.87 15.62 0.71
N GLN A 150 -35.01 14.60 0.57
CA GLN A 150 -34.85 13.54 1.58
C GLN A 150 -34.14 14.06 2.83
N GLU A 151 -33.16 14.94 2.67
CA GLU A 151 -32.49 15.59 3.80
C GLU A 151 -33.45 16.47 4.60
N GLN A 152 -34.26 17.28 3.91
CA GLN A 152 -35.34 18.05 4.55
C GLN A 152 -36.38 17.16 5.23
N ALA A 153 -36.80 16.07 4.57
CA ALA A 153 -37.75 15.13 5.15
C ALA A 153 -37.19 14.47 6.42
N ARG A 154 -35.91 14.06 6.41
CA ARG A 154 -35.22 13.49 7.58
C ARG A 154 -35.13 14.49 8.72
N GLY A 155 -34.80 15.75 8.43
CA GLY A 155 -34.76 16.82 9.44
C GLY A 155 -36.14 17.18 10.02
N ALA A 156 -37.22 16.92 9.29
CA ALA A 156 -38.59 17.15 9.74
C ALA A 156 -39.18 16.00 10.57
N VAL A 157 -38.53 14.84 10.63
CA VAL A 157 -39.00 13.70 11.45
C VAL A 157 -38.88 14.07 12.93
N PRO A 158 -40.00 14.13 13.68
CA PRO A 158 -39.95 14.38 15.11
C PRO A 158 -39.18 13.25 15.80
N LEU A 159 -38.19 13.61 16.61
CA LEU A 159 -37.44 12.63 17.37
C LEU A 159 -38.37 12.05 18.46
N PRO A 160 -38.50 10.72 18.58
CA PRO A 160 -39.49 10.08 19.45
C PRO A 160 -39.34 10.39 20.96
N TYR A 161 -38.25 11.06 21.37
CA TYR A 161 -37.96 11.39 22.77
C TYR A 161 -37.49 12.83 23.00
N THR A 162 -37.59 13.72 22.01
CA THR A 162 -37.43 15.15 22.29
C THR A 162 -38.68 15.65 22.99
N HIS A 163 -38.69 15.60 24.31
CA HIS A 163 -39.61 16.38 25.13
C HIS A 163 -39.39 17.85 24.77
N ALA A 164 -40.23 18.37 23.87
CA ALA A 164 -40.14 19.74 23.37
C ALA A 164 -40.60 20.70 24.47
N GLY A 165 -39.82 20.82 25.55
CA GLY A 165 -39.83 21.91 26.52
C GLY A 165 -41.19 22.41 27.01
N GLN A 166 -42.25 21.60 26.94
CA GLN A 166 -43.52 21.94 27.56
C GLN A 166 -43.33 21.60 29.03
N PRO A 167 -43.29 22.60 29.92
CA PRO A 167 -43.36 22.31 31.33
C PRO A 167 -44.72 21.64 31.53
N GLU A 168 -44.71 20.35 31.86
CA GLU A 168 -45.82 19.75 32.56
C GLU A 168 -46.04 20.64 33.80
N GLU A 169 -47.15 21.37 33.83
CA GLU A 169 -47.62 22.09 35.01
C GLU A 169 -47.94 21.05 36.08
N GLY A 170 -46.90 20.55 36.75
CA GLY A 170 -46.99 19.34 37.55
C GLY A 170 -45.69 19.03 38.26
N THR A 171 -45.33 19.89 39.22
CA THR A 171 -44.36 19.66 40.31
C THR A 171 -42.89 19.40 39.94
N GLY A 172 -42.06 20.42 40.18
CA GLY A 172 -40.65 20.25 40.53
C GLY A 172 -39.66 20.72 39.46
N GLY A 173 -39.20 21.97 39.57
CA GLY A 173 -38.11 22.49 38.76
C GLY A 173 -36.81 21.73 39.03
N GLY A 174 -36.41 20.90 38.08
CA GLY A 174 -35.08 20.28 38.02
C GLY A 174 -34.70 20.21 36.55
N GLN A 175 -33.54 20.78 36.19
CA GLN A 175 -32.94 20.55 34.88
C GLN A 175 -32.87 19.04 34.65
N ALA A 176 -33.52 18.53 33.61
CA ALA A 176 -33.41 17.14 33.19
C ALA A 176 -32.02 16.95 32.54
N GLY A 177 -30.98 17.00 33.37
CA GLY A 177 -29.66 16.50 33.02
C GLY A 177 -29.68 15.00 33.23
N ILE A 178 -29.17 14.26 32.25
CA ILE A 178 -28.82 12.85 32.46
C ILE A 178 -27.65 12.87 33.43
N LEU A 179 -27.91 12.63 34.71
CA LEU A 179 -26.90 12.49 35.74
C LEU A 179 -26.43 11.03 35.69
N TYR A 180 -25.35 10.79 34.95
CA TYR A 180 -24.68 9.51 34.92
C TYR A 180 -23.69 9.46 36.09
N GLU A 181 -23.88 8.50 37.00
CA GLU A 181 -22.90 8.14 38.02
C GLU A 181 -22.17 6.89 37.52
N PRO A 182 -20.86 6.98 37.20
CA PRO A 182 -20.07 5.82 36.82
C PRO A 182 -20.11 4.78 37.94
N ASP A 183 -20.44 3.54 37.61
CA ASP A 183 -20.41 2.43 38.56
C ASP A 183 -19.04 1.73 38.53
N GLU A 184 -18.80 0.83 39.48
CA GLU A 184 -17.52 0.11 39.57
C GLU A 184 -17.24 -0.82 38.36
N GLY A 185 -18.21 -1.00 37.47
CA GLY A 185 -18.08 -1.73 36.21
C GLY A 185 -17.99 -0.84 34.97
N ASP A 186 -17.97 0.49 35.15
CA ASP A 186 -17.62 1.46 34.14
C ASP A 186 -16.10 1.66 34.19
N ASP A 187 -15.38 0.58 33.87
CA ASP A 187 -13.95 0.63 33.57
C ASP A 187 -13.80 1.51 32.34
N VAL A 188 -13.43 2.76 32.56
CA VAL A 188 -12.81 3.54 31.49
C VAL A 188 -11.59 2.71 31.12
N ASP A 189 -11.63 2.07 29.95
CA ASP A 189 -10.53 1.32 29.37
C ASP A 189 -9.30 2.25 29.29
N GLU A 190 -8.53 2.36 30.39
CA GLU A 190 -7.31 3.18 30.46
C GLU A 190 -6.19 2.58 29.61
N GLU A 191 -6.37 1.34 29.15
CA GLU A 191 -5.53 0.68 28.17
C GLU A 191 -5.95 1.17 26.78
N ASP A 192 -5.53 2.41 26.46
CA ASP A 192 -5.61 2.96 25.12
C ASP A 192 -4.95 1.94 24.17
N PRO A 193 -5.69 1.28 23.28
CA PRO A 193 -5.15 0.24 22.40
C PRO A 193 -4.08 0.79 21.43
N ASP A 194 -3.90 2.12 21.44
CA ASP A 194 -2.90 2.91 20.74
C ASP A 194 -1.51 2.89 21.42
N GLU A 195 -1.42 2.71 22.75
CA GLU A 195 -0.17 2.90 23.52
C GLU A 195 0.91 1.85 23.19
N ASP A 196 0.52 0.67 22.73
CA ASP A 196 1.42 -0.40 22.31
C ASP A 196 1.78 -0.35 20.81
N LEU A 197 1.29 0.66 20.06
CA LEU A 197 1.48 0.78 18.60
C LEU A 197 2.80 1.47 18.19
N ASP A 198 3.77 1.58 19.09
CA ASP A 198 5.15 1.96 18.76
C ASP A 198 6.00 0.71 18.44
N ILE A 199 5.71 0.04 17.32
CA ILE A 199 6.53 -1.06 16.75
C ILE A 199 6.99 -0.83 15.32
#